data_AF-A0A8D5ZF89-F1
#
_entry.id   AF-A0A8D5ZF89-F1
#
_cell.length_a   1.000
_cell.length_b   1.000
_cell.length_c   1.000
_cell.angle_alpha   90.00
_cell.angle_beta   90.00
_cell.angle_gamma   90.00
#
_symmetry.space_group_name_H-M   'P 1'
#
loop_
_entity.id
_entity.type
_entity.pdbx_description
1 polymer ?
#
loop_
_entity_poly.entity_id
_entity_poly.type
_entity_poly.pdbx_seq_one_letter_code
_entity_poly.pdbx_strand_id
1 'polypeptide(L)'
;MWSKKGRIEDLIFWKGNMEVEAYEYDEGNAGKKFIEGIKEGKFYGIKCSSGKVYVPPRDYCPEDMTEGNYVELTEPYLDLLTEVREDSYGNKLEKPIKVGIIRFLNAKGGIIVRVEGDAKEGDKVKVIKWEWPLVVGKA
;
A
#
# COMPACT_ATOMS: atom_id res chain seq x y z
N MET A 1 19.36 37.43 0.06
CA MET A 1 18.89 36.25 0.81
C MET A 1 17.59 35.79 0.16
N TRP A 2 17.63 34.73 -0.64
CA TRP A 2 16.49 34.26 -1.44
C TRP A 2 15.45 33.56 -0.54
N SER A 3 14.33 34.23 -0.28
CA SER A 3 13.19 33.66 0.44
C SER A 3 12.26 32.99 -0.57
N LYS A 4 12.43 31.67 -0.77
CA LYS A 4 11.50 30.85 -1.58
C LYS A 4 10.23 30.60 -0.75
N LYS A 5 9.34 31.58 -0.65
CA LYS A 5 7.95 31.35 -0.20
C LYS A 5 7.20 30.76 -1.39
N GLY A 6 7.25 29.44 -1.52
CA GLY A 6 6.37 28.74 -2.47
C GLY A 6 4.93 29.01 -2.05
N ARG A 7 4.19 29.79 -2.85
CA ARG A 7 2.75 29.95 -2.63
C ARG A 7 2.11 28.60 -2.96
N ILE A 8 1.19 28.15 -2.12
CA ILE A 8 0.52 26.84 -2.27
C ILE A 8 -0.21 26.75 -3.61
N GLU A 9 -0.69 27.88 -4.12
CA GLU A 9 -1.30 28.08 -5.43
C GLU A 9 -0.34 27.91 -6.63
N ASP A 10 0.97 27.96 -6.42
CA ASP A 10 2.00 27.64 -7.44
C ASP A 10 2.43 26.15 -7.38
N LEU A 11 1.97 25.37 -6.38
CA LEU A 11 2.08 23.92 -6.42
C LEU A 11 1.00 23.41 -7.35
N ILE A 12 1.39 22.90 -8.51
CA ILE A 12 0.55 22.00 -9.32
C ILE A 12 0.45 20.68 -8.54
N PHE A 13 -0.28 20.71 -7.43
CA PHE A 13 -0.79 19.51 -6.79
C PHE A 13 -1.97 19.08 -7.65
N TRP A 14 -1.79 18.01 -8.43
CA TRP A 14 -2.92 17.38 -9.10
C TRP A 14 -3.90 16.92 -8.03
N LYS A 15 -5.02 17.65 -7.88
CA LYS A 15 -6.18 17.29 -7.07
C LYS A 15 -6.94 16.12 -7.72
N GLY A 16 -6.24 15.02 -7.98
CA GLY A 16 -6.86 13.70 -7.93
C GLY A 16 -6.87 13.28 -6.46
N ASN A 17 -7.87 12.49 -6.04
CA ASN A 17 -7.78 11.77 -4.77
C ASN A 17 -6.36 11.20 -4.64
N MET A 18 -5.65 11.54 -3.56
CA MET A 18 -4.33 10.96 -3.31
C MET A 18 -4.43 9.45 -3.53
N GLU A 19 -3.47 8.85 -4.24
CA GLU A 19 -3.46 7.43 -4.64
C GLU A 19 -3.69 6.44 -3.48
N VAL A 20 -3.70 6.89 -2.24
CA VAL A 20 -4.16 6.13 -1.07
C VAL A 20 -5.65 5.72 -1.17
N GLU A 21 -6.51 6.53 -1.79
CA GLU A 21 -7.96 6.24 -1.92
C GLU A 21 -8.30 5.44 -3.18
N ALA A 22 -7.48 5.56 -4.23
CA ALA A 22 -7.67 4.91 -5.53
C ALA A 22 -6.31 4.62 -6.18
N TYR A 23 -5.48 3.78 -5.53
CA TYR A 23 -4.36 3.12 -6.19
C TYR A 23 -4.98 2.11 -7.16
N GLU A 24 -5.27 2.57 -8.37
CA GLU A 24 -5.79 1.74 -9.44
C GLU A 24 -4.61 0.96 -10.02
N TYR A 25 -4.49 -0.32 -9.65
CA TYR A 25 -3.60 -1.23 -10.36
C TYR A 25 -4.23 -1.49 -11.73
N ASP A 26 -3.78 -0.71 -12.72
CA ASP A 26 -4.25 -0.77 -14.10
C ASP A 26 -3.90 -2.12 -14.78
N GLU A 27 -4.60 -2.44 -15.87
CA GLU A 27 -4.83 -3.79 -16.45
C GLU A 27 -3.59 -4.49 -17.04
N GLY A 28 -2.61 -4.84 -16.19
CA GLY A 28 -1.61 -5.88 -16.44
C GLY A 28 -2.05 -7.24 -15.90
N ASN A 29 -1.41 -8.33 -16.35
CA ASN A 29 -1.70 -9.68 -15.82
C ASN A 29 -1.46 -9.74 -14.30
N ALA A 30 -0.43 -9.05 -13.83
CA ALA A 30 -0.10 -8.94 -12.42
C ALA A 30 -1.12 -8.12 -11.61
N GLY A 31 -1.60 -6.99 -12.17
CA GLY A 31 -2.65 -6.18 -11.54
C GLY A 31 -3.95 -6.96 -11.38
N LYS A 32 -4.35 -7.70 -12.42
CA LYS A 32 -5.51 -8.61 -12.36
C LYS A 32 -5.35 -9.66 -11.28
N LYS A 33 -4.18 -10.30 -11.20
CA LYS A 33 -3.90 -11.33 -10.18
C LYS A 33 -3.92 -10.76 -8.76
N PHE A 34 -3.46 -9.52 -8.58
CA PHE A 34 -3.52 -8.81 -7.30
C PHE A 34 -4.97 -8.55 -6.87
N ILE A 35 -5.81 -8.02 -7.77
CA ILE A 35 -7.23 -7.74 -7.50
C ILE A 35 -8.00 -9.04 -7.25
N GLU A 36 -7.75 -10.09 -8.02
CA GLU A 36 -8.30 -11.43 -7.78
C GLU A 36 -7.90 -11.96 -6.40
N GLY A 37 -6.62 -11.80 -6.01
CA GLY A 37 -6.16 -12.16 -4.68
C GLY A 37 -6.90 -11.43 -3.56
N ILE A 38 -7.08 -10.12 -3.69
CA ILE A 38 -7.85 -9.33 -2.72
C ILE A 38 -9.28 -9.88 -2.58
N LYS A 39 -9.94 -10.21 -3.70
CA LYS A 39 -11.28 -10.81 -3.69
C LYS A 39 -11.30 -12.20 -3.04
N GLU A 40 -10.23 -12.98 -3.20
CA GLU A 40 -10.03 -14.30 -2.58
C GLU A 40 -9.60 -14.23 -1.11
N GLY A 41 -9.29 -13.04 -0.57
CA GLY A 41 -8.73 -12.90 0.77
C GLY A 41 -7.26 -13.31 0.88
N LYS A 42 -6.51 -13.17 -0.21
CA LYS A 42 -5.12 -13.59 -0.36
C LYS A 42 -4.22 -12.47 -0.84
N PHE A 43 -2.97 -12.51 -0.42
CA PHE A 43 -1.93 -11.65 -0.94
C PHE A 43 -1.05 -12.43 -1.90
N TYR A 44 -0.87 -11.91 -3.11
CA TYR A 44 0.08 -12.47 -4.07
C TYR A 44 1.27 -11.52 -4.24
N GLY A 45 2.45 -12.10 -4.44
CA GLY A 45 3.65 -11.41 -4.90
C GLY A 45 4.23 -12.13 -6.11
N ILE A 46 5.24 -11.53 -6.73
CA ILE A 46 6.01 -12.17 -7.81
C ILE A 46 7.38 -12.62 -7.27
N LYS A 47 7.73 -13.89 -7.47
CA LYS A 47 9.04 -14.46 -7.16
C LYS A 47 9.90 -14.50 -8.42
N CYS A 48 11.02 -13.78 -8.37
CA CYS A 48 12.03 -13.76 -9.41
C CYS A 48 12.84 -15.07 -9.45
N SER A 49 13.54 -15.30 -10.56
CA SER A 49 14.50 -16.40 -10.73
C SER A 49 15.59 -16.38 -9.63
N SER A 50 16.00 -15.18 -9.22
CA SER A 50 16.95 -14.91 -8.12
C SER A 50 16.45 -15.34 -6.74
N GLY A 51 15.16 -15.68 -6.61
CA GLY A 51 14.51 -16.05 -5.36
C GLY A 51 13.91 -14.88 -4.58
N LYS A 52 14.14 -13.62 -5.01
CA LYS A 52 13.53 -12.44 -4.38
C LYS A 52 12.04 -12.36 -4.71
N VAL A 53 11.25 -11.90 -3.73
CA VAL A 53 9.80 -11.72 -3.89
C VAL A 53 9.46 -10.23 -3.85
N TYR A 54 8.57 -9.78 -4.73
CA TYR A 54 8.11 -8.39 -4.80
C TYR A 54 6.59 -8.29 -4.61
N VAL A 55 6.18 -7.23 -3.91
CA VAL A 55 4.78 -6.93 -3.55
C VAL A 55 4.51 -5.44 -3.75
N PRO A 56 3.37 -5.09 -4.35
CA PRO A 56 2.44 -5.95 -5.10
C PRO A 56 3.09 -6.66 -6.30
N PRO A 57 2.40 -7.67 -6.89
CA PRO A 57 2.97 -8.41 -8.00
C PRO A 57 3.14 -7.48 -9.21
N ARG A 58 4.14 -7.78 -10.03
CA ARG A 58 4.47 -7.06 -11.27
C ARG A 58 4.54 -8.06 -12.41
N ASP A 59 4.44 -7.62 -13.66
CA ASP A 59 4.51 -8.54 -14.80
C ASP A 59 5.93 -9.08 -15.06
N TYR A 60 6.96 -8.37 -14.60
CA TYR A 60 8.36 -8.75 -14.75
C TYR A 60 9.14 -8.57 -13.45
N CYS A 61 10.23 -9.33 -13.32
CA CYS A 61 11.17 -9.15 -12.24
C CYS A 61 12.03 -7.88 -12.43
N PRO A 62 12.13 -6.97 -11.43
CA PRO A 62 12.93 -5.75 -11.56
C PRO A 62 14.44 -5.96 -11.75
N GLU A 63 14.97 -7.15 -11.47
CA GLU A 63 16.41 -7.41 -11.51
C GLU A 63 16.90 -7.91 -12.86
N ASP A 64 16.16 -8.84 -13.47
CA ASP A 64 16.57 -9.57 -14.68
C ASP A 64 15.58 -9.39 -15.84
N MET A 65 14.49 -8.64 -15.64
CA MET A 65 13.41 -8.40 -16.60
C MET A 65 12.76 -9.69 -17.14
N THR A 66 12.91 -10.81 -16.43
CA THR A 66 12.28 -12.09 -16.77
C THR A 66 10.88 -12.21 -16.18
N GLU A 67 10.10 -13.15 -16.72
CA GLU A 67 8.84 -13.56 -16.10
C GLU A 67 9.11 -14.25 -14.76
N GLY A 68 8.38 -13.81 -13.73
CA GLY A 68 8.42 -14.42 -12.41
C GLY A 68 7.18 -15.27 -12.15
N ASN A 69 7.24 -16.05 -11.07
CA ASN A 69 6.12 -16.90 -10.66
C ASN A 69 5.32 -16.23 -9.54
N TYR A 70 3.99 -16.31 -9.62
CA TYR A 70 3.13 -15.84 -8.54
C TYR A 70 3.29 -16.71 -7.30
N VAL A 71 3.44 -16.08 -6.14
CA VAL A 71 3.53 -16.75 -4.84
C VAL A 71 2.55 -16.13 -3.87
N GLU A 72 1.86 -16.96 -3.09
CA GLU A 72 0.98 -16.50 -2.01
C GLU A 72 1.82 -16.07 -0.80
N LEU A 73 1.42 -14.97 -0.18
CA LEU A 73 2.08 -14.38 0.97
C LEU A 73 1.19 -14.44 2.19
N THR A 74 1.81 -14.76 3.32
CA THR A 74 1.13 -14.93 4.60
C THR A 74 1.80 -14.07 5.67
N GLU A 75 1.07 -13.84 6.76
CA GLU A 75 1.55 -13.10 7.94
C GLU A 75 2.06 -11.67 7.63
N PRO A 76 1.21 -10.76 7.14
CA PRO A 76 1.58 -9.36 7.03
C PRO A 76 1.89 -8.74 8.40
N TYR A 77 2.87 -7.85 8.45
CA TYR A 77 3.16 -7.01 9.61
C TYR A 77 3.09 -5.54 9.22
N LEU A 78 2.75 -4.69 10.20
CA LEU A 78 2.71 -3.25 10.02
C LEU A 78 4.12 -2.67 10.12
N ASP A 79 4.63 -2.07 9.05
CA ASP A 79 5.99 -1.51 9.00
C ASP A 79 6.01 -0.02 9.37
N LEU A 80 5.11 0.76 8.77
CA LEU A 80 4.98 2.20 9.01
C LEU A 80 3.54 2.53 9.37
N LEU A 81 3.36 3.46 10.30
CA LEU A 81 2.07 3.97 10.72
C LEU A 81 2.08 5.49 10.80
N THR A 82 1.05 6.13 10.25
CA THR A 82 0.82 7.57 10.38
C THR A 82 -0.64 7.90 10.64
N GLU A 83 -0.89 9.06 11.25
CA GLU A 83 -2.23 9.58 11.54
C GLU A 83 -2.51 10.82 10.68
N VAL A 84 -3.50 10.72 9.81
CA VAL A 84 -4.03 11.84 9.04
C VAL A 84 -5.13 12.50 9.88
N ARG A 85 -4.90 13.76 10.28
CA ARG A 85 -5.80 14.54 11.14
C ARG A 85 -6.54 15.65 10.41
N GLU A 86 -6.11 15.97 9.21
CA GLU A 86 -6.61 17.06 8.39
C GLU A 86 -6.97 16.52 7.00
N ASP A 87 -8.03 17.06 6.42
CA ASP A 87 -8.39 16.77 5.04
C ASP A 87 -7.48 17.53 4.06
N SER A 88 -7.67 17.31 2.76
CA SER A 88 -6.92 17.98 1.70
C SER A 88 -7.16 19.50 1.60
N TYR A 89 -8.14 20.02 2.35
CA TYR A 89 -8.48 21.44 2.45
C TYR A 89 -7.96 22.08 3.75
N GLY A 90 -7.26 21.31 4.60
CA GLY A 90 -6.76 21.78 5.90
C GLY A 90 -7.84 21.82 6.99
N ASN A 91 -9.03 21.29 6.74
CA ASN A 91 -10.03 21.13 7.79
C ASN A 91 -9.67 19.95 8.67
N LYS A 92 -9.81 20.12 9.98
CA LYS A 92 -9.60 19.04 10.93
C LYS A 92 -10.67 17.97 10.78
N LEU A 93 -10.27 16.72 10.64
CA LEU A 93 -11.16 15.57 10.58
C LEU A 93 -11.79 15.32 11.96
N GLU A 94 -13.07 14.96 12.01
CA GLU A 94 -13.75 14.58 13.26
C GLU A 94 -13.08 13.38 13.93
N LYS A 95 -12.58 12.44 13.13
CA LYS A 95 -11.80 11.28 13.57
C LYS A 95 -10.52 11.18 12.76
N PRO A 96 -9.33 11.13 13.40
CA PRO A 96 -8.08 10.86 12.71
C PRO A 96 -8.14 9.52 11.96
N ILE A 97 -7.66 9.50 10.72
CA ILE A 97 -7.53 8.29 9.92
C ILE A 97 -6.12 7.76 10.08
N LYS A 98 -5.97 6.52 10.53
CA LYS A 98 -4.67 5.84 10.59
C LYS A 98 -4.39 5.16 9.25
N VAL A 99 -3.26 5.50 8.65
CA VAL A 99 -2.78 4.90 7.40
C VAL A 99 -1.43 4.26 7.67
N GLY A 100 -1.20 3.08 7.13
CA GLY A 100 0.06 2.39 7.30
C GLY A 100 0.49 1.63 6.06
N ILE A 101 1.68 1.06 6.13
CA ILE A 101 2.21 0.17 5.10
C ILE A 101 2.39 -1.21 5.72
N ILE A 102 1.75 -2.22 5.12
CA ILE A 102 2.01 -3.61 5.47
C ILE A 102 3.12 -4.18 4.59
N ARG A 103 3.95 -5.01 5.20
CA ARG A 103 5.02 -5.76 4.55
C ARG A 103 4.94 -7.23 4.90
N PHE A 104 5.66 -8.03 4.14
CA PHE A 104 5.76 -9.47 4.33
C PHE A 104 7.22 -9.84 4.54
N LEU A 105 7.47 -10.88 5.35
CA LEU A 105 8.81 -11.38 5.55
C LEU A 105 9.37 -11.90 4.23
N ASN A 106 10.63 -11.56 3.92
CA ASN A 106 11.30 -11.93 2.66
C ASN A 106 10.68 -11.37 1.37
N ALA A 107 9.75 -10.42 1.46
CA ALA A 107 9.22 -9.69 0.31
C ALA A 107 9.71 -8.24 0.28
N LYS A 108 9.91 -7.71 -0.92
CA LYS A 108 10.27 -6.32 -1.18
C LYS A 108 9.05 -5.53 -1.62
N GLY A 109 8.91 -4.31 -1.12
CA GLY A 109 7.78 -3.43 -1.37
C GLY A 109 6.83 -3.38 -0.17
N GLY A 110 5.56 -3.13 -0.41
CA GLY A 110 4.55 -2.99 0.63
C GLY A 110 3.21 -2.54 0.07
N ILE A 111 2.15 -2.73 0.85
CA ILE A 111 0.79 -2.35 0.48
C ILE A 111 0.34 -1.27 1.45
N ILE A 112 -0.20 -0.18 0.92
CA ILE A 112 -0.79 0.89 1.74
C ILE A 112 -2.17 0.43 2.21
N VAL A 113 -2.44 0.59 3.50
CA VAL A 113 -3.68 0.14 4.14
C VAL A 113 -4.17 1.16 5.15
N ARG A 114 -5.47 1.10 5.45
CA ARG A 114 -6.06 1.74 6.62
C ARG A 114 -5.86 0.85 7.83
N VAL A 115 -5.57 1.46 8.98
CA VAL A 115 -5.33 0.73 10.24
C VAL A 115 -6.45 1.05 11.22
N GLU A 116 -7.09 0.03 11.76
CA GLU A 116 -8.09 0.17 12.82
C GLU A 116 -7.56 -0.38 14.16
N GLY A 117 -7.98 0.27 15.25
CA GLY A 117 -7.58 -0.09 16.61
C GLY A 117 -6.18 0.41 17.00
N ASP A 118 -5.52 -0.37 17.86
CA ASP A 118 -4.26 0.01 18.55
C ASP A 118 -3.03 -0.72 18.00
N ALA A 119 -3.07 -1.13 16.73
CA ALA A 119 -1.90 -1.72 16.06
C ALA A 119 -0.74 -0.72 16.04
N LYS A 120 0.47 -1.22 16.33
CA LYS A 120 1.72 -0.45 16.34
C LYS A 120 2.68 -0.98 15.28
N GLU A 121 3.68 -0.17 14.95
CA GLU A 121 4.79 -0.60 14.10
C GLU A 121 5.43 -1.88 14.66
N GLY A 122 5.64 -2.87 13.79
CA GLY A 122 6.16 -4.19 14.12
C GLY A 122 5.10 -5.22 14.53
N ASP A 123 3.84 -4.83 14.76
CA ASP A 123 2.78 -5.80 15.08
C ASP A 123 2.41 -6.64 13.84
N LYS A 124 2.12 -7.92 14.07
CA LYS A 124 1.41 -8.75 13.09
C LYS A 124 -0.01 -8.23 12.92
N VAL A 125 -0.47 -8.15 11.69
CA VAL A 125 -1.80 -7.63 11.36
C VAL A 125 -2.63 -8.64 10.59
N LYS A 126 -3.95 -8.54 10.74
CA LYS A 126 -4.94 -9.27 9.94
C LYS A 126 -5.80 -8.28 9.18
N VAL A 127 -6.20 -8.65 7.97
CA VAL A 127 -7.14 -7.87 7.19
C VAL A 127 -8.54 -8.08 7.78
N ILE A 128 -9.17 -6.98 8.19
CA ILE A 128 -10.56 -6.95 8.67
C ILE A 128 -11.49 -6.80 7.46
N LYS A 129 -11.13 -5.91 6.53
CA LYS A 129 -11.94 -5.59 5.36
C LYS A 129 -11.14 -5.76 4.07
N TRP A 130 -11.59 -6.68 3.23
CA TRP A 130 -11.00 -7.01 1.91
C TRP A 130 -11.61 -6.19 0.77
N GLU A 131 -11.98 -4.94 1.04
CA GLU A 131 -12.40 -3.97 0.02
C GLU A 131 -11.32 -2.90 -0.08
N TRP A 132 -11.04 -2.41 -1.29
CA TRP A 132 -10.01 -1.39 -1.48
C TRP A 132 -10.52 0.00 -1.02
N PRO A 133 -9.71 0.79 -0.27
CA PRO A 133 -8.42 0.43 0.33
C PRO A 133 -8.58 -0.52 1.53
N LEU A 134 -7.67 -1.50 1.62
CA LEU A 134 -7.73 -2.55 2.64
C LEU A 134 -7.70 -1.97 4.06
N VAL A 135 -8.46 -2.60 4.96
CA VAL A 135 -8.47 -2.26 6.39
C VAL A 135 -7.84 -3.39 7.18
N VAL A 136 -6.82 -3.07 7.98
CA VAL A 136 -6.11 -4.03 8.83
C VAL A 136 -6.25 -3.68 10.31
N GLY A 137 -6.23 -4.69 11.16
CA GLY A 137 -6.14 -4.54 12.60
C GLY A 137 -5.11 -5.49 13.21
N LYS A 138 -4.87 -5.36 14.50
CA LYS A 138 -3.93 -6.21 15.23
C LYS A 138 -4.40 -7.68 15.19
N ALA A 139 -3.48 -8.58 14.84
CA ALA A 139 -3.74 -10.01 14.62
C ALA A 139 -3.98 -10.81 15.92
#